data_AF-A0AAD5QHY3-F1
#
_entry.id   AF-A0AAD5QHY3-F1
#
_cell.length_a   1.000
_cell.length_b   1.000
_cell.length_c   1.000
_cell.angle_alpha   90.00
_cell.angle_beta   90.00
_cell.angle_gamma   90.00
#
_symmetry.space_group_name_H-M   'P 1'
#
loop_
_entity.id
_entity.type
_entity.pdbx_description
1 polymer ?
#
loop_
_entity_poly.entity_id
_entity_poly.type
_entity_poly.pdbx_seq_one_letter_code
_entity_poly.pdbx_strand_id
1 'polypeptide(L)'
;MTVSYNLVVTDFHAPSNRLKIHIRHLIQINGTVNGLPPGPHGVHVHEFGDVGNGCLEAGNHYNPFKASHGGPRNPHTKRHVGDLGSIMTNATGATMVNIKDNLMTFSGLRGIVGRAFVIHASVDDLGKGGNEGSRTTGNSGARIACGIISFVNPASN
;
A
#
# COMPACT_ATOMS: atom_id res chain seq x y z
N MET A 1 4.96 -9.27 14.22
CA MET A 1 3.75 -10.12 14.07
C MET A 1 2.58 -9.18 13.88
N THR A 2 1.69 -9.32 12.90
CA THR A 2 1.12 -10.54 12.30
C THR A 2 1.82 -11.02 11.02
N VAL A 3 1.99 -12.34 10.96
CA VAL A 3 2.49 -13.16 9.86
C VAL A 3 1.29 -13.79 9.17
N SER A 4 1.36 -14.05 7.86
CA SER A 4 0.50 -15.08 7.24
C SER A 4 1.28 -15.90 6.22
N TYR A 5 1.47 -17.20 6.49
CA TYR A 5 1.94 -18.20 5.54
C TYR A 5 1.02 -19.44 5.53
N ASN A 6 0.87 -19.97 4.32
CA ASN A 6 0.50 -21.31 3.85
C ASN A 6 -0.54 -22.13 4.63
N LEU A 7 -1.72 -22.22 4.04
CA LEU A 7 -2.66 -23.34 4.26
C LEU A 7 -2.16 -24.55 3.47
N VAL A 8 -1.98 -25.68 4.14
CA VAL A 8 -1.81 -27.00 3.53
C VAL A 8 -3.00 -27.85 3.95
N VAL A 9 -3.70 -28.44 2.99
CA VAL A 9 -4.70 -29.47 3.29
C VAL A 9 -3.96 -30.81 3.36
N THR A 10 -3.75 -31.30 4.58
CA THR A 10 -3.32 -32.69 4.84
C THR A 10 -4.56 -33.55 5.12
N ASP A 11 -4.52 -34.85 4.84
CA ASP A 11 -5.63 -35.81 5.06
C ASP A 11 -6.95 -35.53 4.31
N PHE A 12 -6.89 -35.24 3.00
CA PHE A 12 -8.10 -35.13 2.16
C PHE A 12 -8.55 -36.51 1.64
N HIS A 13 -9.61 -37.09 2.23
CA HIS A 13 -10.32 -38.27 1.72
C HIS A 13 -11.70 -37.89 1.20
N ALA A 14 -11.92 -37.98 -0.12
CA ALA A 14 -13.22 -37.70 -0.74
C ALA A 14 -13.63 -38.84 -1.70
N PRO A 15 -14.84 -39.41 -1.56
CA PRO A 15 -15.33 -40.47 -2.44
C PRO A 15 -15.77 -40.00 -3.84
N SER A 16 -15.93 -38.69 -4.06
CA SER A 16 -16.26 -38.11 -5.38
C SER A 16 -15.73 -36.68 -5.56
N ASN A 17 -15.68 -36.24 -6.82
CA ASN A 17 -14.69 -35.34 -7.39
C ASN A 17 -14.80 -33.82 -7.02
N ARG A 18 -13.64 -33.31 -6.54
CA ARG A 18 -13.08 -31.94 -6.54
C ARG A 18 -13.38 -31.00 -5.35
N LEU A 19 -12.33 -30.79 -4.54
CA LEU A 19 -12.15 -29.60 -3.71
C LEU A 19 -11.57 -28.46 -4.56
N LYS A 20 -12.23 -27.29 -4.56
CA LYS A 20 -11.67 -26.04 -5.13
C LYS A 20 -11.30 -25.10 -3.97
N ILE A 21 -10.00 -24.96 -3.71
CA ILE A 21 -9.49 -24.04 -2.69
C ILE A 21 -9.23 -22.68 -3.33
N HIS A 22 -9.82 -21.62 -2.78
CA HIS A 22 -9.50 -20.23 -3.12
C HIS A 22 -8.83 -19.54 -1.94
N ILE A 23 -7.50 -19.47 -1.94
CA ILE A 23 -6.75 -18.66 -0.97
C ILE A 23 -6.69 -17.23 -1.50
N ARG A 24 -7.26 -16.27 -0.76
CA ARG A 24 -7.14 -14.84 -1.07
C ARG A 24 -6.05 -14.22 -0.22
N HIS A 25 -4.96 -13.81 -0.86
CA HIS A 25 -3.92 -12.99 -0.25
C HIS A 25 -4.44 -11.56 -0.04
N LEU A 26 -4.27 -11.02 1.17
CA LEU A 26 -4.66 -9.66 1.51
C LEU A 26 -3.64 -9.05 2.48
N ILE A 27 -3.08 -7.91 2.11
CA ILE A 27 -2.33 -7.05 3.02
C ILE A 27 -3.30 -6.10 3.70
N GLN A 28 -3.19 -5.99 5.02
CA GLN A 28 -3.92 -5.02 5.81
C GLN A 28 -2.95 -4.08 6.50
N ILE A 29 -3.17 -2.77 6.34
CA ILE A 29 -2.40 -1.70 6.97
C ILE A 29 -3.35 -0.96 7.89
N ASN A 30 -3.12 -1.08 9.20
CA ASN A 30 -3.91 -0.40 10.22
C ASN A 30 -2.98 0.46 11.07
N GLY A 31 -3.48 1.60 11.54
CA GLY A 31 -2.75 2.42 12.49
C GLY A 31 -3.36 3.80 12.64
N THR A 32 -2.61 4.65 13.33
CA THR A 32 -3.00 6.03 13.59
C THR A 32 -1.82 6.94 13.33
N VAL A 33 -2.05 8.04 12.62
CA VAL A 33 -1.04 9.08 12.35
C VAL A 33 -1.55 10.38 12.95
N ASN A 34 -0.71 11.06 13.73
CA ASN A 34 -1.08 12.35 14.34
C ASN A 34 -0.39 13.50 13.60
N GLY A 35 -1.01 14.69 13.64
CA GLY A 35 -0.38 15.92 13.15
C GLY A 35 -0.47 16.16 11.64
N LEU A 36 -1.27 15.36 10.92
CA LEU A 36 -1.58 15.65 9.52
C LEU A 36 -2.55 16.85 9.43
N PRO A 37 -2.45 17.69 8.39
CA PRO A 37 -3.46 18.72 8.12
C PRO A 37 -4.86 18.10 7.91
N PRO A 38 -5.96 18.78 8.27
CA PRO A 38 -7.30 18.32 7.90
C PRO A 38 -7.43 18.18 6.39
N GLY A 39 -7.93 17.05 5.91
CA GLY A 39 -8.07 16.79 4.47
C GLY A 39 -7.74 15.37 4.04
N PRO A 40 -8.09 15.03 2.78
CA PRO A 40 -7.68 13.79 2.15
C PRO A 40 -6.18 13.81 1.82
N HIS A 41 -5.51 12.68 2.03
CA HIS A 41 -4.08 12.51 1.75
C HIS A 41 -3.87 11.28 0.90
N GLY A 42 -3.21 11.42 -0.24
CA GLY A 42 -2.70 10.31 -1.04
C GLY A 42 -1.73 9.45 -0.24
N VAL A 43 -1.80 8.14 -0.40
CA VAL A 43 -0.97 7.18 0.32
C VAL A 43 -0.42 6.16 -0.64
N HIS A 44 0.91 5.99 -0.61
CA HIS A 44 1.60 5.11 -1.53
C HIS A 44 2.73 4.35 -0.84
N VAL A 45 3.04 3.17 -1.35
CA VAL A 45 4.35 2.54 -1.13
C VAL A 45 5.29 3.01 -2.24
N HIS A 46 6.40 3.63 -1.84
CA HIS A 46 7.45 4.11 -2.73
C HIS A 46 8.53 3.06 -2.95
N GLU A 47 9.35 3.23 -3.98
CA GLU A 47 10.29 2.22 -4.46
C GLU A 47 11.40 1.90 -3.47
N PHE A 48 12.00 2.92 -2.85
CA PHE A 48 13.17 2.74 -1.98
C PHE A 48 12.79 2.82 -0.51
N GLY A 49 13.47 2.02 0.31
CA GLY A 49 13.44 2.11 1.77
C GLY A 49 14.36 3.20 2.30
N ASP A 50 14.33 4.38 1.69
CA ASP A 50 15.12 5.54 2.10
C ASP A 50 14.16 6.71 2.36
N VAL A 51 14.22 7.25 3.57
CA VAL A 51 13.35 8.36 4.02
C VAL A 51 14.12 9.66 4.19
N GLY A 52 15.35 9.71 3.66
CA GLY A 52 16.19 10.89 3.63
C GLY A 52 15.54 12.05 2.89
N ASN A 53 16.11 13.25 3.11
CA ASN A 53 15.72 14.49 2.45
C ASN A 53 14.20 14.76 2.52
N GLY A 54 13.60 14.56 3.69
CA GLY A 54 12.16 14.74 3.88
C GLY A 54 11.32 13.82 3.00
N CYS A 55 11.65 12.52 2.99
CA CYS A 55 11.00 11.48 2.19
C CYS A 55 11.29 11.50 0.69
N LEU A 56 12.11 12.43 0.16
CA LEU A 56 12.39 12.50 -1.28
C LEU A 56 13.18 11.30 -1.80
N GLU A 57 14.10 10.76 -0.99
CA GLU A 57 14.92 9.59 -1.37
C GLU A 57 14.14 8.28 -1.48
N ALA A 58 12.87 8.26 -1.06
CA ALA A 58 11.98 7.11 -1.24
C ALA A 58 11.75 6.77 -2.73
N GLY A 59 12.09 7.67 -3.65
CA GLY A 59 11.93 7.47 -5.09
C GLY A 59 10.47 7.59 -5.53
N ASN A 60 10.11 6.91 -6.63
CA ASN A 60 8.75 6.95 -7.19
C ASN A 60 7.81 5.95 -6.49
N HIS A 61 6.54 5.92 -6.88
CA HIS A 61 5.63 4.85 -6.44
C HIS A 61 6.19 3.49 -6.87
N TYR A 62 6.02 2.47 -6.04
CA TYR A 62 6.53 1.14 -6.34
C TYR A 62 5.79 0.52 -7.54
N ASN A 63 6.46 0.45 -8.68
CA ASN A 63 5.86 0.07 -9.96
C ASN A 63 6.69 -0.96 -10.74
N PRO A 64 6.77 -2.22 -10.25
CA PRO A 64 7.54 -3.27 -10.92
C PRO A 64 6.97 -3.67 -12.29
N PHE A 65 5.71 -3.33 -12.59
CA PHE A 65 5.02 -3.67 -13.83
C PHE A 65 5.00 -2.55 -14.86
N LYS A 66 5.57 -1.37 -14.55
CA LYS A 66 5.54 -0.18 -15.41
C LYS A 66 4.12 0.20 -15.84
N ALA A 67 3.14 0.01 -14.96
CA ALA A 67 1.76 0.43 -15.18
C ALA A 67 1.63 1.95 -15.01
N SER A 68 0.54 2.53 -15.51
CA SER A 68 0.15 3.89 -15.10
C SER A 68 -0.42 3.88 -13.67
N HIS A 69 -0.32 5.03 -13.00
CA HIS A 69 -0.95 5.29 -11.71
C HIS A 69 -2.45 5.04 -11.78
N GLY A 70 -3.03 4.51 -10.71
CA GLY A 70 -4.47 4.29 -10.61
C GLY A 70 -4.93 4.01 -9.20
N GLY A 71 -6.23 3.80 -9.03
CA GLY A 71 -6.82 3.53 -7.72
C GLY A 71 -6.63 2.07 -7.26
N PRO A 72 -6.76 1.79 -5.95
CA PRO A 72 -6.50 0.46 -5.38
C PRO A 72 -7.45 -0.65 -5.89
N ARG A 73 -8.56 -0.29 -6.52
CA ARG A 73 -9.50 -1.25 -7.12
C ARG A 73 -9.21 -1.55 -8.60
N ASN A 74 -8.25 -0.86 -9.20
CA ASN A 74 -7.87 -1.12 -10.59
C ASN A 74 -7.05 -2.42 -10.71
N PRO A 75 -7.11 -3.11 -11.86
CA PRO A 75 -6.26 -4.27 -12.11
C PRO A 75 -4.78 -3.88 -12.11
N HIS A 76 -3.87 -4.84 -11.90
CA HIS A 76 -2.43 -4.58 -11.84
C HIS A 76 -1.84 -3.90 -13.09
N THR A 77 -2.56 -3.96 -14.23
CA THR A 77 -2.16 -3.31 -15.48
C THR A 77 -2.48 -1.81 -15.52
N LYS A 78 -3.23 -1.30 -14.53
CA LYS A 78 -3.76 0.07 -14.47
C LYS A 78 -3.60 0.71 -13.09
N ARG A 79 -2.62 0.26 -12.31
CA ARG A 79 -2.17 0.88 -11.07
C ARG A 79 -0.75 0.40 -10.78
N HIS A 80 0.01 1.20 -10.07
CA HIS A 80 1.23 0.72 -9.46
C HIS A 80 0.91 -0.27 -8.33
N VAL A 81 1.89 -1.10 -7.98
CA VAL A 81 1.78 -1.98 -6.81
C VAL A 81 1.63 -1.16 -5.54
N GLY A 82 2.28 0.00 -5.48
CA GLY A 82 2.23 0.89 -4.32
C GLY A 82 1.00 1.79 -4.22
N ASP A 83 0.05 1.80 -5.16
CA ASP A 83 -1.04 2.79 -5.15
C ASP A 83 -2.16 2.44 -4.16
N LEU A 84 -2.28 3.11 -3.01
CA LEU A 84 -3.26 2.75 -1.97
C LEU A 84 -4.47 3.69 -1.90
N GLY A 85 -4.51 4.71 -2.76
CA GLY A 85 -5.57 5.71 -2.79
C GLY A 85 -5.34 6.78 -1.73
N SER A 86 -6.35 7.09 -0.93
CA SER A 86 -6.25 8.16 0.08
C SER A 86 -6.81 7.76 1.45
N ILE A 87 -6.22 8.36 2.48
CA ILE A 87 -6.75 8.38 3.85
C ILE A 87 -7.36 9.75 4.16
N MET A 88 -8.15 9.83 5.21
CA MET A 88 -8.89 11.03 5.59
C MET A 88 -8.49 11.50 6.98
N THR A 89 -7.87 12.67 7.08
CA THR A 89 -7.68 13.37 8.35
C THR A 89 -8.89 14.26 8.59
N ASN A 90 -9.65 13.98 9.65
CA ASN A 90 -10.78 14.83 10.04
C ASN A 90 -10.27 16.15 10.68
N ALA A 91 -11.08 16.83 11.48
CA ALA A 91 -10.61 17.97 12.30
C ALA A 91 -9.34 17.61 13.11
N THR A 92 -8.70 18.61 13.74
CA THR A 92 -7.42 18.42 14.46
C THR A 92 -7.43 17.19 15.36
N GLY A 93 -6.62 16.18 15.03
CA GLY A 93 -6.63 14.90 15.74
C GLY A 93 -5.90 13.78 15.02
N ALA A 94 -6.24 12.57 15.42
CA ALA A 94 -5.67 11.30 14.94
C ALA A 94 -6.28 10.87 13.58
N THR A 95 -5.44 10.68 12.57
CA THR A 95 -5.81 10.11 11.27
C THR A 95 -5.77 8.59 11.34
N MET A 96 -6.94 7.97 11.20
CA MET A 96 -7.05 6.51 11.17
C MET A 96 -6.65 5.96 9.80
N VAL A 97 -5.69 5.04 9.79
CA VAL A 97 -5.30 4.26 8.62
C VAL A 97 -5.98 2.90 8.72
N ASN A 98 -6.75 2.54 7.71
CA ASN A 98 -7.36 1.21 7.57
C ASN A 98 -7.45 0.88 6.08
N ILE A 99 -6.37 0.32 5.55
CA ILE A 99 -6.21 0.01 4.13
C ILE A 99 -6.14 -1.50 3.96
N LYS A 100 -6.82 -1.99 2.92
CA LYS A 100 -6.77 -3.39 2.49
C LYS A 100 -6.38 -3.44 1.03
N ASP A 101 -5.39 -4.26 0.71
CA ASP A 101 -4.87 -4.39 -0.65
C ASP A 101 -4.59 -5.84 -0.99
N ASN A 102 -4.88 -6.23 -2.23
CA ASN A 102 -4.71 -7.60 -2.72
C ASN A 102 -3.60 -7.73 -3.78
N LEU A 103 -2.95 -6.62 -4.14
CA LEU A 103 -1.88 -6.56 -5.12
C LEU A 103 -0.51 -6.63 -4.47
N MET A 104 -0.29 -5.94 -3.36
CA MET A 104 0.95 -5.99 -2.60
C MET A 104 1.14 -7.35 -1.93
N THR A 105 2.40 -7.70 -1.72
CA THR A 105 2.82 -8.88 -0.96
C THR A 105 3.93 -8.49 0.00
N PHE A 106 4.24 -9.33 1.00
CA PHE A 106 5.35 -9.04 1.90
C PHE A 106 6.72 -9.14 1.21
N SER A 107 6.87 -10.04 0.24
CA SER A 107 8.13 -10.35 -0.43
C SER A 107 7.95 -10.68 -1.91
N GLY A 108 9.06 -10.85 -2.65
CA GLY A 108 9.05 -11.15 -4.08
C GLY A 108 8.79 -9.93 -4.96
N LEU A 109 8.38 -10.15 -6.22
CA LEU A 109 8.23 -9.05 -7.21
C LEU A 109 7.19 -8.00 -6.79
N ARG A 110 6.22 -8.33 -5.94
CA ARG A 110 5.24 -7.35 -5.39
C ARG A 110 5.51 -7.05 -3.92
N GLY A 111 6.71 -7.39 -3.45
CA GLY A 111 7.15 -7.28 -2.07
C GLY A 111 7.33 -5.84 -1.63
N ILE A 112 6.78 -5.49 -0.46
CA ILE A 112 6.83 -4.12 0.07
C ILE A 112 7.72 -3.96 1.32
N VAL A 113 8.20 -5.06 1.91
CA VAL A 113 9.16 -4.97 3.01
C VAL A 113 10.48 -4.40 2.51
N GLY A 114 11.07 -3.48 3.26
CA GLY A 114 12.28 -2.73 2.88
C GLY A 114 12.00 -1.52 2.00
N ARG A 115 10.73 -1.16 1.79
CA ARG A 115 10.30 0.03 1.02
C ARG A 115 9.70 1.09 1.93
N ALA A 116 9.47 2.30 1.43
CA ALA A 116 8.86 3.37 2.20
C ALA A 116 7.34 3.45 2.00
N PHE A 117 6.60 3.56 3.09
CA PHE A 117 5.21 4.02 3.09
C PHE A 117 5.21 5.54 3.17
N VAL A 118 4.48 6.23 2.28
CA VAL A 118 4.48 7.69 2.15
C VAL A 118 3.05 8.22 2.17
N ILE A 119 2.84 9.31 2.91
CA ILE A 119 1.60 10.08 2.97
C ILE A 119 1.85 11.44 2.33
N HIS A 120 0.94 11.88 1.48
CA HIS A 120 1.06 13.09 0.68
C HIS A 120 0.16 14.24 1.18
N ALA A 121 0.49 15.46 0.76
CA ALA A 121 -0.17 16.70 1.15
C ALA A 121 -1.60 16.83 0.60
N SER A 122 -1.90 16.19 -0.53
CA SER A 122 -3.17 16.32 -1.25
C SER A 122 -3.78 14.96 -1.58
N VAL A 123 -5.05 14.98 -1.96
CA VAL A 123 -5.79 13.80 -2.41
C VAL A 123 -5.12 13.12 -3.60
N ASP A 124 -5.19 11.80 -3.64
CA ASP A 124 -4.89 11.02 -4.84
C ASP A 124 -6.12 11.02 -5.76
N ASP A 125 -5.98 11.57 -6.97
CA ASP A 125 -7.02 11.61 -8.00
C ASP A 125 -7.26 10.25 -8.69
N LEU A 126 -6.50 9.23 -8.32
CA LEU A 126 -6.60 7.84 -8.77
C LEU A 126 -6.37 7.66 -10.27
N GLY A 127 -5.58 8.54 -10.90
CA GLY A 127 -5.30 8.51 -12.33
C GLY A 127 -6.41 9.13 -13.18
N LYS A 128 -7.32 9.89 -12.57
CA LYS A 128 -8.54 10.43 -13.23
C LYS A 128 -8.51 11.94 -13.48
N GLY A 129 -7.43 12.63 -13.13
CA GLY A 129 -7.26 14.08 -13.30
C GLY A 129 -6.96 14.52 -14.74
N GLY A 130 -6.78 13.58 -15.68
CA GLY A 130 -6.67 13.90 -17.12
C GLY A 130 -5.34 14.51 -17.58
N ASN A 131 -4.32 14.57 -16.70
CA ASN A 131 -2.98 15.09 -17.00
C ASN A 131 -1.89 14.04 -16.70
N GLU A 132 -0.63 14.36 -17.02
CA GLU A 132 0.50 13.46 -16.78
C GLU A 132 0.75 13.20 -15.28
N GLY A 133 0.64 14.23 -14.44
CA GLY A 133 0.77 14.12 -12.98
C GLY A 133 -0.22 13.12 -12.38
N SER A 134 -1.44 13.08 -12.92
CA SER A 134 -2.48 12.13 -12.52
C SER A 134 -2.07 10.70 -12.83
N ARG A 135 -1.51 10.47 -14.03
CA ARG A 135 -1.07 9.13 -14.49
C ARG A 135 0.24 8.65 -13.86
N THR A 136 0.93 9.49 -13.11
CA THR A 136 2.25 9.19 -12.52
C THR A 136 2.24 9.20 -10.99
N THR A 137 1.51 10.13 -10.38
CA THR A 137 1.53 10.39 -8.93
C THR A 137 0.15 10.62 -8.33
N GLY A 138 -0.91 10.54 -9.14
CA GLY A 138 -2.26 10.86 -8.69
C GLY A 138 -2.46 12.33 -8.31
N ASN A 139 -1.54 13.22 -8.73
CA ASN A 139 -1.51 14.63 -8.31
C ASN A 139 -1.55 14.82 -6.78
N SER A 140 -1.01 13.88 -6.00
CA SER A 140 -1.09 13.93 -4.53
C SER A 140 -0.19 14.99 -3.89
N GLY A 141 0.67 15.66 -4.64
CA GLY A 141 1.50 16.76 -4.13
C GLY A 141 2.65 16.30 -3.24
N ALA A 142 3.11 17.20 -2.36
CA ALA A 142 4.30 17.00 -1.53
C ALA A 142 4.19 15.80 -0.59
N ARG A 143 5.33 15.22 -0.21
CA ARG A 143 5.42 14.13 0.78
C ARG A 143 5.46 14.75 2.17
N ILE A 144 4.52 14.41 3.04
CA ILE A 144 4.36 15.04 4.37
C ILE A 144 4.66 14.09 5.53
N ALA A 145 4.66 12.78 5.28
CA ALA A 145 5.15 11.78 6.22
C ALA A 145 5.62 10.54 5.46
N CYS A 146 6.60 9.83 6.03
CA CYS A 146 7.04 8.55 5.51
C CYS A 146 7.65 7.67 6.59
N GLY A 147 7.74 6.37 6.32
CA GLY A 147 8.41 5.40 7.17
C GLY A 147 8.78 4.13 6.42
N ILE A 148 9.87 3.48 6.83
CA ILE A 148 10.33 2.23 6.21
C ILE A 148 9.47 1.07 6.72
N ILE A 149 8.95 0.28 5.79
CA ILE A 149 8.19 -0.95 6.08
C ILE A 149 9.21 -2.04 6.44
N SER A 150 9.18 -2.49 7.69
CA SER A 150 10.11 -3.49 8.20
C SER A 150 9.39 -4.59 8.97
N PHE A 151 10.07 -5.71 9.16
CA PHE A 151 9.61 -6.71 10.12
C PHE A 151 9.91 -6.23 11.53
N VAL A 152 8.89 -6.25 12.39
CA VAL A 152 9.03 -5.95 13.82
C VAL A 152 9.00 -7.24 14.62
N ASN A 153 9.87 -7.31 15.64
CA ASN A 153 9.80 -8.34 16.65
C ASN A 153 8.48 -8.16 17.43
N PRO A 154 7.65 -9.20 17.57
CA PRO A 154 6.40 -9.12 18.33
C PRO A 154 6.55 -8.64 19.77
N ALA A 155 7.73 -8.85 20.37
CA ALA A 155 7.99 -8.56 21.77
C ALA A 155 8.43 -7.11 22.06
N SER A 156 8.48 -6.23 21.05
CA SER A 156 8.98 -4.85 21.18
C SER A 156 7.90 -3.75 21.17
N ASN A 157 6.65 -4.09 21.45
CA ASN A 157 5.54 -3.14 21.62
C ASN A 157 4.92 -3.24 23.01
#